data_AF-A0A929J4Q2-F1
#
_entry.id   AF-A0A929J4Q2-F1
#
_cell.length_a   1.000
_cell.length_b   1.000
_cell.length_c   1.000
_cell.angle_alpha   90.00
_cell.angle_beta   90.00
_cell.angle_gamma   90.00
#
_symmetry.space_group_name_H-M   'P 1'
#
loop_
_entity.id
_entity.type
_entity.pdbx_description
1 polymer ?
#
loop_
_entity_poly.entity_id
_entity_poly.type
_entity_poly.pdbx_seq_one_letter_code
_entity_poly.pdbx_strand_id
1 'polypeptide(L)'
;MLLRTKMALVAGVICFSSPALWAASCCGGGSATSLILPKFSKSMVNIAFDIESYDGYWDGDGIYRNDQPGDDLNQYRLNLGYAHRLSPRWQAAIVAPYV
;
A
#
# COMPACT_ATOMS: atom_id res chain seq x y z
N MET A 1 30.69 9.37 23.98
CA MET A 1 30.67 8.97 22.56
C MET A 1 30.00 7.61 22.32
N LEU A 2 30.15 6.62 23.21
CA LEU A 2 29.55 5.27 23.06
C LEU A 2 28.00 5.19 23.02
N LEU A 3 27.28 6.14 23.62
CA LEU A 3 25.80 6.08 23.67
C LEU A 3 25.14 6.36 22.31
N ARG A 4 25.76 7.21 21.48
CA ARG A 4 25.27 7.55 20.13
C ARG A 4 25.40 6.38 19.16
N THR A 5 26.46 5.58 19.28
CA THR A 5 26.72 4.42 18.42
C THR A 5 25.73 3.28 18.66
N LYS A 6 25.31 3.08 19.92
CA LYS A 6 24.29 2.07 20.27
C LYS A 6 22.91 2.43 19.73
N MET A 7 22.55 3.71 19.79
CA MET A 7 21.27 4.21 19.25
C MET A 7 21.20 4.09 17.72
N ALA A 8 22.31 4.36 17.03
CA ALA A 8 22.43 4.18 15.57
C ALA A 8 22.31 2.71 15.14
N LEU A 9 22.86 1.77 15.92
CA LEU A 9 22.74 0.33 15.66
C LEU A 9 21.31 -0.18 15.86
N VAL A 10 20.60 0.29 16.90
CA VAL A 10 19.20 -0.09 17.13
C VAL A 10 18.29 0.47 16.02
N ALA A 11 18.52 1.71 15.59
CA ALA A 11 17.77 2.29 14.46
C ALA A 11 18.03 1.53 13.14
N GLY A 12 19.25 1.06 12.91
CA GLY A 12 19.59 0.24 11.75
C GLY A 12 18.84 -1.10 11.73
N VAL A 13 18.77 -1.82 12.85
CA VAL A 13 18.10 -3.12 12.92
C VAL A 13 16.60 -3.02 12.62
N ILE A 14 15.94 -1.94 13.05
CA ILE A 14 14.51 -1.71 12.78
C ILE A 14 14.27 -1.37 11.29
N CYS A 15 15.19 -0.66 10.64
CA CYS A 15 15.05 -0.31 9.22
C CYS A 15 15.43 -1.45 8.25
N PHE A 16 16.22 -2.44 8.70
CA PHE A 16 16.69 -3.56 7.87
C PHE A 16 16.02 -4.91 8.18
N SER A 17 15.07 -4.96 9.12
CA SER A 17 14.20 -6.13 9.24
C SER A 17 13.30 -6.19 8.03
N SER A 18 13.64 -7.05 7.07
CA SER A 18 12.75 -7.40 5.96
C SER A 18 11.41 -7.84 6.54
N PRO A 19 10.28 -7.15 6.25
CA PRO A 19 9.00 -7.73 6.57
C PRO A 19 8.94 -9.07 5.83
N ALA A 20 8.50 -10.12 6.54
CA ALA A 20 8.22 -11.39 5.88
C ALA A 20 7.31 -11.08 4.69
N LEU A 21 7.77 -11.40 3.48
CA LEU A 21 7.01 -11.32 2.24
C LEU A 21 5.97 -12.44 2.29
N TRP A 22 4.97 -12.27 3.15
CA TRP A 22 3.71 -12.94 2.96
C TRP A 22 3.20 -12.43 1.62
N ALA A 23 2.87 -13.35 0.71
CA ALA A 23 2.05 -13.05 -0.44
C ALA A 23 0.66 -12.63 0.07
N ALA A 24 0.58 -11.46 0.72
CA ALA A 24 -0.59 -10.64 0.61
C ALA A 24 -0.83 -10.47 -0.88
N SER A 25 -2.07 -10.57 -1.32
CA SER A 25 -2.50 -10.31 -2.68
C SER A 25 -2.11 -8.88 -3.08
N CYS A 26 -0.84 -8.64 -3.46
CA CYS A 26 -0.36 -7.33 -3.92
C CYS A 26 -1.07 -6.90 -5.21
N CYS A 27 -1.78 -7.82 -5.86
CA CYS A 27 -2.60 -7.62 -7.06
C CYS A 27 -4.11 -7.80 -6.84
N GLY A 28 -4.57 -8.21 -5.66
CA GLY A 28 -5.99 -8.38 -5.35
C GLY A 28 -6.38 -7.37 -4.27
N GLY A 29 -7.11 -6.33 -4.66
CA GLY A 29 -7.34 -5.16 -3.82
C GLY A 29 -6.08 -4.34 -3.63
N GLY A 30 -5.24 -4.17 -4.64
CA GLY A 30 -4.04 -3.36 -4.54
C GLY A 30 -4.40 -1.88 -4.43
N SER A 31 -4.03 -1.21 -3.34
CA SER A 31 -3.99 0.26 -3.30
C SER A 31 -2.84 0.73 -4.19
N ALA A 32 -2.97 0.56 -5.51
CA ALA A 32 -2.03 1.04 -6.52
C ALA A 32 -2.12 2.57 -6.57
N THR A 33 -1.60 3.21 -5.53
CA THR A 33 -1.81 4.62 -5.28
C THR A 33 -0.47 5.34 -5.38
N SER A 34 0.23 5.11 -6.49
CA SER A 34 1.35 5.97 -6.86
C SER A 34 0.79 7.33 -7.28
N LEU A 35 0.58 8.21 -6.30
CA LEU A 35 0.08 9.54 -6.54
C LEU A 35 1.20 10.42 -7.11
N ILE A 36 1.40 10.36 -8.43
CA ILE A 36 2.44 11.15 -9.11
C ILE A 36 1.86 12.51 -9.50
N LEU A 37 2.49 13.57 -9.02
CA LEU A 37 2.06 14.94 -9.24
C LEU A 37 2.52 15.42 -10.63
N PRO A 38 1.64 16.03 -11.45
CA PRO A 38 2.05 16.66 -12.70
C PRO A 38 3.17 17.70 -12.50
N LYS A 39 4.09 17.81 -13.46
CA LYS A 39 5.30 18.64 -13.36
C LYS A 39 5.01 20.14 -13.09
N PHE A 40 3.81 20.64 -13.33
CA PHE A 40 3.48 22.06 -13.14
C PHE A 40 2.56 22.33 -11.96
N SER A 41 2.11 21.28 -11.27
CA SER A 41 1.23 21.41 -10.09
C SER A 41 2.04 21.52 -8.80
N LYS A 42 1.44 22.11 -7.77
CA LYS A 42 2.01 22.13 -6.40
C LYS A 42 1.42 21.05 -5.50
N SER A 43 0.14 20.72 -5.68
CA SER A 43 -0.57 19.71 -4.88
C SER A 43 -1.66 19.02 -5.69
N MET A 44 -2.07 17.83 -5.26
CA MET A 44 -3.14 17.05 -5.86
C MET A 44 -3.91 16.31 -4.76
N VAL A 45 -5.23 16.33 -4.85
CA VAL A 45 -6.13 15.50 -4.04
C VAL A 45 -6.66 14.39 -4.95
N ASN A 46 -6.70 13.18 -4.44
CA ASN A 46 -7.27 12.02 -5.11
C ASN A 46 -8.38 11.42 -4.26
N ILE A 47 -9.52 11.15 -4.90
CA ILE A 47 -10.65 10.44 -4.30
C ILE A 47 -11.03 9.38 -5.32
N ALA A 48 -10.88 8.12 -4.97
CA ALA A 48 -11.21 6.99 -5.83
C ALA A 48 -12.08 5.98 -5.08
N PHE A 49 -13.07 5.42 -5.77
CA PHE A 49 -13.93 4.39 -5.23
C PHE A 49 -13.80 3.13 -6.09
N ASP A 50 -13.45 2.01 -5.45
CA ASP A 50 -13.25 0.73 -6.10
C ASP A 50 -14.37 -0.23 -5.66
N ILE A 51 -14.88 -0.99 -6.62
CA ILE A 51 -15.83 -2.09 -6.40
C ILE A 51 -15.21 -3.32 -7.04
N GLU A 52 -14.87 -4.30 -6.22
CA GLU A 52 -14.25 -5.54 -6.66
C GLU A 52 -15.17 -6.71 -6.29
N SER A 53 -15.31 -7.66 -7.22
CA SER A 53 -16.02 -8.91 -7.02
C SER A 53 -15.10 -10.04 -7.47
N TYR A 54 -14.97 -11.07 -6.65
CA TYR A 54 -14.07 -12.19 -6.85
C TYR A 54 -14.89 -13.49 -6.95
N ASP A 55 -14.35 -14.46 -7.70
CA ASP A 55 -14.94 -15.80 -7.90
C ASP A 55 -13.99 -16.91 -7.39
N GLY A 56 -13.20 -16.62 -6.36
CA GLY A 56 -12.13 -17.48 -5.86
C GLY A 56 -10.85 -16.75 -5.46
N TYR A 57 -9.92 -17.49 -4.88
CA TYR A 57 -8.58 -17.00 -4.51
C TYR A 57 -7.51 -18.08 -4.70
N TRP A 58 -6.26 -17.65 -4.84
CA TRP A 58 -5.09 -18.54 -4.80
C TRP A 58 -4.58 -18.60 -3.37
N ASP A 59 -4.42 -19.81 -2.82
CA ASP A 59 -3.85 -20.00 -1.49
C ASP A 59 -2.32 -19.87 -1.49
N GLY A 60 -1.71 -19.91 -0.30
CA GLY A 60 -0.26 -19.79 -0.14
C GLY A 60 0.57 -20.91 -0.77
N ASP A 61 -0.08 -22.03 -1.12
CA ASP A 61 0.54 -23.16 -1.82
C ASP A 61 0.40 -23.04 -3.35
N GLY A 62 -0.23 -21.95 -3.83
CA GLY A 62 -0.48 -21.71 -5.25
C GLY A 62 -1.60 -22.58 -5.81
N ILE A 63 -2.52 -23.06 -4.96
CA ILE A 63 -3.70 -23.81 -5.40
C ILE A 63 -4.88 -22.83 -5.49
N TYR A 64 -5.56 -22.84 -6.64
CA TYR A 64 -6.79 -22.08 -6.81
C TYR A 64 -7.93 -22.71 -6.01
N ARG A 65 -8.64 -21.90 -5.23
CA ARG A 65 -9.82 -22.25 -4.46
C ARG A 65 -10.99 -21.43 -4.97
N ASN A 66 -12.08 -22.12 -5.32
CA ASN A 66 -13.36 -21.46 -5.54
C ASN A 66 -13.93 -20.98 -4.20
N ASP A 67 -14.76 -19.95 -4.28
CA ASP A 67 -15.54 -19.46 -3.15
C ASP A 67 -16.50 -20.53 -2.64
N GLN A 68 -16.63 -20.63 -1.31
CA GLN A 68 -17.58 -21.56 -0.72
C GLN A 68 -18.99 -20.96 -0.75
N PRO A 69 -20.05 -21.80 -0.76
CA PRO A 69 -21.41 -21.31 -0.65
C PRO A 69 -21.60 -20.47 0.62
N GLY A 70 -21.78 -19.15 0.47
CA GLY A 70 -21.93 -18.20 1.57
C GLY A 70 -20.74 -17.25 1.78
N ASP A 71 -19.64 -17.45 1.08
CA ASP A 71 -18.54 -16.47 1.05
C ASP A 71 -18.98 -15.25 0.22
N ASP A 72 -18.94 -14.07 0.83
CA ASP A 72 -19.12 -12.78 0.15
C ASP A 72 -17.74 -12.15 -0.01
N LEU A 73 -17.13 -12.35 -1.18
CA LEU A 73 -15.85 -11.72 -1.53
C LEU A 73 -16.03 -10.35 -2.21
N ASN A 74 -17.17 -9.68 -2.07
CA ASN A 74 -17.29 -8.32 -2.60
C ASN A 74 -16.52 -7.33 -1.71
N GLN A 75 -15.64 -6.55 -2.33
CA GLN A 75 -14.84 -5.54 -1.64
C GLN A 75 -15.15 -4.15 -2.20
N TYR A 76 -15.55 -3.25 -1.31
CA TYR A 76 -15.76 -1.84 -1.60
C TYR A 76 -14.62 -1.05 -0.97
N ARG A 77 -14.04 -0.11 -1.69
CA ARG A 77 -12.94 0.68 -1.14
C ARG A 77 -13.05 2.15 -1.51
N LEU A 78 -12.88 3.01 -0.52
CA LEU A 78 -12.65 4.43 -0.71
C LEU A 78 -11.16 4.73 -0.49
N ASN A 79 -10.50 5.30 -1.49
CA ASN A 79 -9.12 5.76 -1.40
C ASN A 79 -9.08 7.28 -1.36
N LEU A 80 -8.49 7.83 -0.29
CA LEU A 80 -8.23 9.26 -0.14
C LEU A 80 -6.73 9.51 -0.23
N GLY A 81 -6.30 10.30 -1.21
CA GLY A 81 -4.90 10.61 -1.46
C GLY A 81 -4.62 12.11 -1.45
N TYR A 82 -3.44 12.47 -0.96
CA TYR A 82 -2.89 13.82 -1.09
C TYR A 82 -1.42 13.75 -1.49
N ALA A 83 -1.05 14.51 -2.52
CA ALA A 83 0.34 14.72 -2.92
C ALA A 83 0.71 16.20 -2.84
N HIS A 84 1.96 16.46 -2.45
CA HIS A 84 2.53 17.80 -2.38
C HIS A 84 3.94 17.83 -2.94
N ARG A 85 4.27 18.90 -3.67
CA ARG A 85 5.61 19.14 -4.18
C ARG A 85 6.49 19.81 -3.13
N LEU A 86 7.61 19.17 -2.81
CA LEU A 86 8.60 19.70 -1.87
C LEU A 86 9.70 20.49 -2.59
N SER A 87 10.05 20.10 -3.83
CA SER A 87 11.00 20.82 -4.69
C SER A 87 10.74 20.51 -6.17
N PRO A 88 11.42 21.14 -7.15
CA PRO A 88 11.18 20.87 -8.58
C PRO A 88 11.25 19.41 -9.01
N ARG A 89 11.95 18.56 -8.24
CA ARG A 89 12.14 17.12 -8.52
C ARG A 89 11.71 16.20 -7.38
N TRP A 90 11.21 16.74 -6.26
CA TRP A 90 10.78 15.95 -5.11
C TRP A 90 9.33 16.21 -4.75
N GLN A 91 8.60 15.13 -4.50
CA GLN A 91 7.23 15.15 -4.00
C GLN A 91 7.08 14.14 -2.86
N ALA A 92 6.11 14.38 -2.00
CA ALA A 92 5.62 13.40 -1.04
C ALA A 92 4.13 13.16 -1.31
N ALA A 93 3.67 11.95 -1.02
CA ALA A 93 2.27 11.60 -1.10
C ALA A 93 1.88 10.71 0.07
N ILE A 94 0.64 10.87 0.53
CA ILE A 94 0.00 9.99 1.49
C ILE A 94 -1.31 9.51 0.89
N VAL A 95 -1.62 8.24 1.10
CA VAL A 95 -2.87 7.64 0.66
C VAL A 95 -3.43 6.78 1.78
N ALA A 96 -4.71 6.98 2.07
CA ALA A 96 -5.44 6.28 3.10
C ALA A 96 -6.61 5.53 2.45
N PRO A 97 -6.51 4.20 2.28
CA PRO A 97 -7.63 3.37 1.88
C PRO A 97 -8.55 3.10 3.08
N TYR A 98 -9.85 3.02 2.81
CA TYR A 98 -10.89 2.53 3.71
C TYR A 98 -11.66 1.44 2.98
N VAL A 99 -11.66 0.22 3.53
CA VAL A 99 -12.41 -0.94 3.03
C VAL A 99 -13.59 -1.22 3.94
#